data_AF-A0A954RH07-F1
#
_entry.id   AF-A0A954RH07-F1
#
_cell.length_a   1.000
_cell.length_b   1.000
_cell.length_c   1.000
_cell.angle_alpha   90.00
_cell.angle_beta   90.00
_cell.angle_gamma   90.00
#
_symmetry.space_group_name_H-M   'P 1'
#
loop_
_entity.id
_entity.type
_entity.pdbx_description
1 polymer ?
#
loop_
_entity_poly.entity_id
_entity_poly.type
_entity_poly.pdbx_seq_one_letter_code
_entity_poly.pdbx_strand_id
1 'polypeptide(L)'
;AGWLDGKPRYRDPTADQGLHPGADVQTVIPIAPLLRPNPVTGRIEDSRPQFYAALESLRPLGETPLYFALTQALSSFNASLPGSRNVIVITDGVDRQSPDTPGGAKRNLANVLAMLDNPANQARVDVIGFRADPSVFDTEFDRRDWTQNEKQMWQAGRSQSLMDLTRRTGGSFHDVTDPNQMVDALRDSLRMSRFYVQPAAAGATRQQIDLAHEWVANSADFRGTVEVGIVDQPAVKRDISLEGGEAIALRYNRDQQRLEFQRYEDEISGAGTLVPRGANPRYFVAAHIPQRPSRSEVWFRASFQNADAAEASVHPRAVWAEFRPILPGGRDNAETRYLAYDMEWEHGKPVPMLRFRVSGWPAEAERAEMRCWFADGTPTKLQSLAIDPNVDNSQSGPGGVTFKMQPKRDEDERLILVIEEQHPAGSKAFPLWLRVRPQPDEARHTWIADALRARHEYIFHDASRVLLSKPQLDVTTFEQLEETWLDSGPLPVELPHR
;
A
#
# COMPACT_ATOMS: atom_id res chain seq x y z
N ALA A 1 12.58 -9.17 49.33
CA ALA A 1 11.20 -9.63 49.67
C ALA A 1 11.26 -10.27 51.06
N GLY A 2 10.61 -9.67 52.06
CA GLY A 2 10.63 -10.15 53.45
C GLY A 2 9.28 -10.77 53.80
N TRP A 3 9.31 -11.96 54.40
CA TRP A 3 8.15 -12.71 54.87
C TRP A 3 7.92 -12.42 56.36
N LEU A 4 6.69 -12.04 56.71
CA LEU A 4 6.14 -12.10 58.06
C LEU A 4 4.67 -12.57 57.89
N ASP A 5 4.29 -13.61 58.64
CA ASP A 5 2.96 -14.23 58.66
C ASP A 5 2.43 -14.90 57.37
N GLY A 6 3.32 -15.51 56.58
CA GLY A 6 2.91 -16.55 55.61
C GLY A 6 1.98 -16.11 54.47
N LYS A 7 1.73 -14.82 54.29
CA LYS A 7 1.00 -14.26 53.14
C LYS A 7 1.96 -13.48 52.25
N PRO A 8 1.94 -13.69 50.91
CA PRO A 8 2.64 -12.79 50.01
C PRO A 8 2.02 -11.40 50.14
N ARG A 9 2.78 -10.42 50.64
CA ARG A 9 2.44 -9.03 50.42
C ARG A 9 2.61 -8.77 48.92
N TYR A 10 1.51 -8.76 48.17
CA TYR A 10 1.44 -7.89 47.01
C TYR A 10 1.68 -6.49 47.55
N ARG A 11 2.87 -5.95 47.31
CA ARG A 11 3.14 -4.54 47.53
C ARG A 11 2.21 -3.83 46.55
N ASP A 12 1.19 -3.16 47.07
CA ASP A 12 0.30 -2.35 46.25
C ASP A 12 1.14 -1.27 45.56
N PRO A 13 1.40 -1.38 44.24
CA PRO A 13 2.24 -0.42 43.54
C PRO A 13 1.53 0.92 43.33
N THR A 14 0.20 0.97 43.55
CA THR A 14 -0.60 2.20 43.40
C THR A 14 -0.23 3.26 44.42
N ALA A 15 0.29 2.85 45.58
CA ALA A 15 0.78 3.75 46.63
C ALA A 15 1.98 4.61 46.18
N ASP A 16 2.80 4.12 45.25
CA ASP A 16 3.98 4.84 44.74
C ASP A 16 3.66 5.73 43.51
N GLN A 17 2.44 5.67 42.94
CA GLN A 17 2.05 6.43 41.75
C GLN A 17 0.89 7.43 41.97
N GLY A 18 0.29 7.47 43.16
CA GLY A 18 -0.82 8.39 43.46
C GLY A 18 -2.10 8.12 42.64
N LEU A 19 -2.21 6.93 42.03
CA LEU A 19 -3.37 6.50 41.26
C LEU A 19 -4.35 5.80 42.20
N HIS A 20 -5.57 6.32 42.31
CA HIS A 20 -6.62 5.71 43.11
C HIS A 20 -7.23 4.52 42.34
N PRO A 21 -7.37 3.32 42.96
CA PRO A 21 -7.88 2.12 42.28
C PRO A 21 -9.23 2.31 41.56
N GLY A 22 -10.14 3.09 42.15
CA GLY A 22 -11.45 3.39 41.56
C GLY A 22 -11.44 4.44 40.43
N ALA A 23 -10.28 5.03 40.12
CA ALA A 23 -10.06 6.01 39.05
C ALA A 23 -9.07 5.50 37.98
N ASP A 24 -8.77 4.19 37.97
CA ASP A 24 -7.77 3.58 37.10
C ASP A 24 -8.30 3.42 35.66
N VAL A 25 -8.50 4.55 34.99
CA VAL A 25 -8.85 4.62 33.57
C VAL A 25 -7.87 5.53 32.87
N GLN A 26 -7.16 4.97 31.89
CA GLN A 26 -6.20 5.70 31.08
C GLN A 26 -6.66 5.73 29.63
N THR A 27 -6.73 6.92 29.05
CA THR A 27 -6.79 7.07 27.59
C THR A 27 -5.39 6.91 27.02
N VAL A 28 -5.14 5.81 26.30
CA VAL A 28 -3.83 5.53 25.72
C VAL A 28 -3.61 6.32 24.43
N ILE A 29 -4.62 6.36 23.55
CA ILE A 29 -4.59 7.10 22.29
C ILE A 29 -5.94 7.82 22.11
N PRO A 30 -5.94 9.14 21.80
CA PRO A 30 -7.17 9.87 21.51
C PRO A 30 -7.75 9.44 20.16
N ILE A 31 -9.09 9.50 20.03
CA ILE A 31 -9.76 9.20 18.76
C ILE A 31 -9.33 10.24 17.71
N ALA A 32 -8.63 9.76 16.67
CA ALA A 32 -8.19 10.57 15.54
C ALA A 32 -8.16 9.71 14.26
N PRO A 33 -8.22 10.33 13.07
CA PRO A 33 -7.98 9.61 11.82
C PRO A 33 -6.60 8.94 11.83
N LEU A 34 -6.53 7.68 11.38
CA LEU A 34 -5.26 6.93 11.31
C LEU A 34 -4.28 7.56 10.32
N LEU A 35 -4.80 8.17 9.25
CA LEU A 35 -4.05 8.93 8.28
C LEU A 35 -4.55 10.37 8.31
N ARG A 36 -3.66 11.34 8.53
CA ARG A 36 -4.03 12.75 8.56
C ARG A 36 -2.95 13.64 7.93
N PRO A 37 -3.31 14.74 7.26
CA PRO A 37 -2.32 15.71 6.80
C PRO A 37 -1.64 16.38 8.00
N ASN A 38 -0.30 16.40 8.02
CA ASN A 38 0.47 17.20 8.94
C ASN A 38 0.29 18.69 8.56
N PRO A 39 -0.14 19.55 9.49
CA PRO A 39 -0.45 20.94 9.17
C PRO A 39 0.78 21.80 8.86
N VAL A 40 1.99 21.35 9.23
CA VAL A 40 3.25 22.04 8.99
C VAL A 40 3.90 21.59 7.69
N THR A 41 3.91 20.28 7.43
CA THR A 41 4.62 19.69 6.29
C THR A 41 3.71 19.37 5.10
N GLY A 42 2.39 19.37 5.29
CA GLY A 42 1.41 18.92 4.29
C GLY A 42 1.45 17.41 3.99
N ARG A 43 2.41 16.67 4.54
CA ARG A 43 2.57 15.22 4.36
C ARG A 43 1.53 14.44 5.16
N ILE A 44 1.12 13.28 4.69
CA ILE A 44 0.26 12.39 5.44
C ILE A 44 1.05 11.77 6.60
N GLU A 45 0.62 12.02 7.83
CA GLU A 45 1.04 11.33 9.04
C GLU A 45 0.26 10.01 9.18
N ASP A 46 1.00 8.92 9.38
CA ASP A 46 0.46 7.62 9.73
C ASP A 46 0.56 7.38 11.25
N SER A 47 -0.59 7.29 11.91
CA SER A 47 -0.69 7.05 13.36
C SER A 47 -0.72 5.56 13.73
N ARG A 48 -0.75 4.64 12.76
CA ARG A 48 -0.76 3.19 13.01
C ARG A 48 0.45 2.72 13.83
N PRO A 49 1.70 3.18 13.60
CA PRO A 49 2.85 2.77 14.41
C PRO A 49 2.69 3.14 15.90
N GLN A 50 2.14 4.33 16.18
CA GLN A 50 1.86 4.76 17.56
C GLN A 50 0.79 3.87 18.20
N PHE A 51 -0.23 3.49 17.42
CA PHE A 51 -1.26 2.56 17.85
C PHE A 51 -0.72 1.17 18.20
N TYR A 52 0.16 0.60 17.37
CA TYR A 52 0.80 -0.68 17.67
C TYR A 52 1.67 -0.59 18.93
N ALA A 53 2.51 0.44 19.06
CA ALA A 53 3.35 0.63 20.25
C ALA A 53 2.51 0.78 21.54
N ALA A 54 1.39 1.49 21.47
CA ALA A 54 0.46 1.60 22.58
C ALA A 54 -0.12 0.25 23.01
N LEU A 55 -0.58 -0.56 22.05
CA LEU A 55 -1.10 -1.90 22.32
C LEU A 55 -0.05 -2.82 22.96
N GLU A 56 1.19 -2.80 22.47
CA GLU A 56 2.30 -3.59 23.03
C GLU A 56 2.68 -3.16 24.47
N SER A 57 2.45 -1.89 24.80
CA SER A 57 2.73 -1.34 26.12
C SER A 57 1.66 -1.65 27.18
N LEU A 58 0.49 -2.17 26.79
CA LEU A 58 -0.59 -2.46 27.73
C LEU A 58 -0.13 -3.44 28.81
N ARG A 59 -0.47 -3.16 30.07
CA ARG A 59 -0.20 -4.02 31.23
C ARG A 59 -1.48 -4.18 32.05
N PRO A 60 -1.90 -5.41 32.37
CA PRO A 60 -3.05 -5.62 33.24
C PRO A 60 -2.68 -5.20 34.68
N LEU A 61 -3.32 -4.15 35.18
CA LEU A 61 -3.17 -3.64 36.55
C LEU A 61 -4.49 -2.97 36.97
N GLY A 62 -4.80 -2.99 38.27
CA GLY A 62 -5.91 -2.21 38.82
C GLY A 62 -7.25 -2.93 39.00
N GLU A 63 -8.30 -2.14 39.19
CA GLU A 63 -9.70 -2.60 39.23
C GLU A 63 -10.33 -2.60 37.82
N THR A 64 -11.59 -3.02 37.70
CA THR A 64 -12.34 -3.02 36.45
C THR A 64 -13.45 -1.97 36.48
N PRO A 65 -13.15 -0.65 36.39
CA PRO A 65 -14.15 0.41 36.43
C PRO A 65 -14.86 0.56 35.06
N LEU A 66 -15.53 -0.49 34.63
CA LEU A 66 -16.09 -0.67 33.28
C LEU A 66 -17.00 0.48 32.85
N TYR A 67 -17.94 0.89 33.70
CA TYR A 67 -18.85 1.98 33.36
C TYR A 67 -18.14 3.33 33.30
N PHE A 68 -17.10 3.53 34.12
CA PHE A 68 -16.29 4.75 34.06
C PHE A 68 -15.47 4.80 32.76
N ALA A 69 -14.81 3.69 32.39
CA ALA A 69 -14.10 3.56 31.12
C ALA A 69 -15.01 3.81 29.91
N LEU A 70 -16.23 3.26 29.93
CA LEU A 70 -17.25 3.50 28.90
C LEU A 70 -17.65 4.97 28.82
N THR A 71 -17.92 5.63 29.96
CA THR A 71 -18.25 7.06 29.95
C THR A 71 -17.11 7.91 29.39
N GLN A 72 -15.85 7.59 29.70
CA GLN A 72 -14.69 8.31 29.18
C GLN A 72 -14.50 8.08 27.67
N ALA A 73 -14.65 6.83 27.20
CA ALA A 73 -14.61 6.52 25.78
C ALA A 73 -15.71 7.26 25.01
N LEU A 74 -16.95 7.27 25.52
CA LEU A 74 -18.06 7.98 24.89
C LEU A 74 -17.84 9.49 24.87
N SER A 75 -17.23 10.07 25.91
CA SER A 75 -16.89 11.51 25.94
C SER A 75 -15.80 11.90 24.92
N SER A 76 -15.06 10.91 24.42
CA SER A 76 -14.00 11.13 23.43
C SER A 76 -14.56 11.27 22.00
N PHE A 77 -15.81 10.85 21.77
CA PHE A 77 -16.50 11.21 20.53
C PHE A 77 -16.78 12.71 20.50
N ASN A 78 -16.59 13.32 19.34
CA ASN A 78 -16.99 14.69 19.10
C ASN A 78 -17.78 14.78 17.79
N ALA A 79 -18.53 15.87 17.62
CA ALA A 79 -19.37 16.08 16.45
C ALA A 79 -18.57 16.31 15.15
N SER A 80 -17.29 16.66 15.24
CA SER A 80 -16.43 16.93 14.08
C SER A 80 -15.74 15.68 13.52
N LEU A 81 -15.74 14.56 14.25
CA LEU A 81 -15.22 13.29 13.77
C LEU A 81 -16.21 12.63 12.79
N PRO A 82 -15.83 12.41 11.52
CA PRO A 82 -16.70 11.78 10.53
C PRO A 82 -16.81 10.26 10.77
N GLY A 83 -17.89 9.65 10.28
CA GLY A 83 -18.05 8.20 10.19
C GLY A 83 -18.88 7.56 11.31
N SER A 84 -18.99 6.24 11.26
CA SER A 84 -19.72 5.45 12.26
C SER A 84 -18.97 5.43 13.59
N ARG A 85 -19.70 5.65 14.69
CA ARG A 85 -19.15 5.61 16.05
C ARG A 85 -19.39 4.24 16.67
N ASN A 86 -18.32 3.55 17.03
CA ASN A 86 -18.39 2.24 17.69
C ASN A 86 -17.45 2.20 18.89
N VAL A 87 -17.90 1.58 19.97
CA VAL A 87 -17.08 1.25 21.14
C VAL A 87 -17.09 -0.27 21.28
N ILE A 88 -15.90 -0.87 21.28
CA ILE A 88 -15.75 -2.30 21.53
C ILE A 88 -15.16 -2.46 22.92
N VAL A 89 -15.93 -3.06 23.81
CA VAL A 89 -15.52 -3.35 25.18
C VAL A 89 -14.97 -4.78 25.22
N ILE A 90 -13.73 -4.94 25.67
CA ILE A 90 -13.13 -6.26 25.91
C ILE A 90 -12.94 -6.37 27.41
N THR A 91 -13.57 -7.37 28.05
CA THR A 91 -13.54 -7.52 29.51
C THR A 91 -13.54 -9.00 29.91
N ASP A 92 -12.87 -9.33 31.01
CA ASP A 92 -12.89 -10.65 31.67
C ASP A 92 -13.71 -10.62 32.98
N GLY A 93 -14.25 -9.45 33.36
CA GLY A 93 -14.91 -9.24 34.64
C GLY A 93 -16.06 -8.24 34.61
N VAL A 94 -16.63 -7.99 35.80
CA VAL A 94 -17.76 -7.07 36.01
C VAL A 94 -17.23 -5.71 36.42
N ASP A 95 -18.06 -4.68 36.25
CA ASP A 95 -17.82 -3.37 36.86
C ASP A 95 -17.53 -3.50 38.37
N ARG A 96 -16.29 -3.18 38.73
CA ARG A 96 -15.78 -3.08 40.11
C ARG A 96 -15.12 -1.73 40.27
N GLN A 97 -15.73 -0.92 41.13
CA GLN A 97 -15.24 0.39 41.50
C GLN A 97 -15.20 0.47 43.02
N SER A 98 -14.04 0.75 43.59
CA SER A 98 -13.90 1.09 45.00
C SER A 98 -14.68 2.39 45.33
N PRO A 99 -15.19 2.54 46.56
CA PRO A 99 -15.95 3.74 46.95
C PRO A 99 -15.12 5.04 46.97
N ASP A 100 -13.79 4.94 47.03
CA ASP A 100 -12.87 6.07 47.27
C ASP A 100 -12.27 6.63 45.96
N THR A 101 -13.12 7.01 45.00
CA THR A 101 -12.71 7.66 43.75
C THR A 101 -12.69 9.19 43.91
N PRO A 102 -11.55 9.89 43.74
CA PRO A 102 -11.54 11.35 43.69
C PRO A 102 -12.28 11.84 42.44
N GLY A 103 -13.30 12.71 42.60
CA GLY A 103 -14.00 13.34 41.48
C GLY A 103 -15.45 12.91 41.22
N GLY A 104 -16.02 11.98 41.99
CA GLY A 104 -17.46 11.74 42.00
C GLY A 104 -17.90 10.29 42.16
N ALA A 105 -19.19 10.11 42.47
CA ALA A 105 -19.85 8.84 42.75
C ALA A 105 -19.60 7.77 41.67
N LYS A 106 -19.57 6.49 42.10
CA LYS A 106 -19.44 5.31 41.25
C LYS A 106 -20.29 5.44 39.99
N ARG A 107 -19.67 5.23 38.82
CA ARG A 107 -20.39 5.21 37.55
C ARG A 107 -21.17 3.92 37.43
N ASN A 108 -22.37 3.99 36.88
CA ASN A 108 -23.24 2.85 36.66
C ASN A 108 -23.84 2.88 35.24
N LEU A 109 -24.62 1.87 34.91
CA LEU A 109 -25.30 1.77 33.61
C LEU A 109 -26.14 3.02 33.28
N ALA A 110 -26.84 3.61 34.26
CA ALA A 110 -27.66 4.80 34.02
C ALA A 110 -26.81 6.00 33.58
N ASN A 111 -25.57 6.12 34.06
CA ASN A 111 -24.65 7.14 33.57
C ASN A 111 -24.25 6.92 32.11
N VAL A 112 -23.99 5.68 31.71
CA VAL A 112 -23.65 5.33 30.32
C VAL A 112 -24.84 5.58 29.39
N LEU A 113 -26.04 5.16 29.77
CA LEU A 113 -27.26 5.40 29.01
C LEU A 113 -27.54 6.90 28.84
N ALA A 114 -27.41 7.69 29.92
CA ALA A 114 -27.57 9.14 29.84
C ALA A 114 -26.56 9.80 28.89
N MET A 115 -25.33 9.27 28.78
CA MET A 115 -24.37 9.74 27.78
C MET A 115 -24.79 9.38 26.37
N LEU A 116 -25.27 8.16 26.14
CA LEU A 116 -25.71 7.68 24.82
C LEU A 116 -26.97 8.39 24.31
N ASP A 117 -27.83 8.87 25.22
CA ASP A 117 -28.99 9.69 24.87
C ASP A 117 -28.60 11.08 24.32
N ASN A 118 -27.35 11.52 24.51
CA ASN A 118 -26.82 12.72 23.87
C ASN A 118 -26.37 12.42 22.42
N PRO A 119 -26.92 13.08 21.39
CA PRO A 119 -26.53 12.87 19.99
C PRO A 119 -25.04 13.06 19.70
N ALA A 120 -24.34 13.89 20.50
CA ALA A 120 -22.90 14.10 20.35
C ALA A 120 -22.07 12.84 20.69
N ASN A 121 -22.60 11.96 21.55
CA ASN A 121 -21.90 10.78 22.06
C ASN A 121 -22.52 9.46 21.58
N GLN A 122 -23.57 9.53 20.76
CA GLN A 122 -24.27 8.35 20.28
C GLN A 122 -23.29 7.42 19.55
N ALA A 123 -23.20 6.17 20.00
CA ALA A 123 -22.34 5.14 19.43
C ALA A 123 -22.99 3.76 19.57
N ARG A 124 -22.64 2.85 18.66
CA ARG A 124 -22.84 1.42 18.87
C ARG A 124 -21.89 0.96 19.98
N VAL A 125 -22.34 0.05 20.84
CA VAL A 125 -21.49 -0.57 21.86
C VAL A 125 -21.54 -2.07 21.67
N ASP A 126 -20.41 -2.67 21.29
CA ASP A 126 -20.20 -4.11 21.28
C ASP A 126 -19.43 -4.52 22.54
N VAL A 127 -19.74 -5.68 23.10
CA VAL A 127 -19.06 -6.23 24.28
C VAL A 127 -18.55 -7.62 23.94
N ILE A 128 -17.26 -7.85 24.17
CA ILE A 128 -16.57 -9.12 24.05
C ILE A 128 -16.15 -9.54 25.46
N GLY A 129 -16.89 -10.47 26.04
CA GLY A 129 -16.65 -10.98 27.39
C GLY A 129 -15.86 -12.29 27.35
N PHE A 130 -14.74 -12.37 28.07
CA PHE A 130 -13.99 -13.62 28.24
C PHE A 130 -14.60 -14.49 29.34
N ARG A 131 -14.90 -15.75 29.01
CA ARG A 131 -15.43 -16.79 29.92
C ARG A 131 -16.70 -16.33 30.66
N ALA A 132 -17.73 -15.88 29.93
CA ALA A 132 -18.99 -15.45 30.54
C ALA A 132 -19.90 -16.62 30.96
N ASP A 133 -19.57 -17.87 30.61
CA ASP A 133 -20.25 -19.09 31.09
C ASP A 133 -19.56 -19.73 32.33
N PRO A 134 -20.18 -19.70 33.52
CA PRO A 134 -19.67 -20.33 34.74
C PRO A 134 -19.61 -21.86 34.71
N SER A 135 -20.24 -22.52 33.72
CA SER A 135 -20.39 -23.99 33.67
C SER A 135 -19.16 -24.73 33.14
N VAL A 136 -18.19 -24.05 32.54
CA VAL A 136 -17.02 -24.65 31.86
C VAL A 136 -15.83 -24.93 32.82
N PHE A 137 -15.98 -24.68 34.12
CA PHE A 137 -14.88 -24.63 35.10
C PHE A 137 -14.80 -25.84 36.05
N ASP A 138 -14.75 -27.06 35.51
CA ASP A 138 -14.69 -28.29 36.32
C ASP A 138 -13.29 -28.95 36.39
N THR A 139 -12.21 -28.15 36.37
CA THR A 139 -10.85 -28.67 36.62
C THR A 139 -10.16 -27.98 37.80
N GLU A 140 -9.48 -28.78 38.61
CA GLU A 140 -8.96 -28.44 39.95
C GLU A 140 -8.00 -27.23 40.03
N PHE A 141 -7.52 -26.73 38.88
CA PHE A 141 -6.61 -25.58 38.83
C PHE A 141 -7.35 -24.23 39.01
N ASP A 142 -8.64 -24.15 38.67
CA ASP A 142 -9.45 -22.90 38.68
C ASP A 142 -10.24 -22.66 39.98
N ARG A 143 -10.05 -23.51 41.00
CA ARG A 143 -10.77 -23.41 42.29
C ARG A 143 -10.28 -22.30 43.23
N ARG A 144 -9.19 -21.58 42.92
CA ARG A 144 -8.57 -20.67 43.90
C ARG A 144 -9.02 -19.21 43.89
N ASP A 145 -9.55 -18.66 42.80
CA ASP A 145 -9.64 -17.18 42.70
C ASP A 145 -11.01 -16.59 42.32
N TRP A 146 -12.11 -17.34 42.48
CA TRP A 146 -13.45 -16.73 42.48
C TRP A 146 -14.12 -16.98 43.83
N THR A 147 -14.26 -15.91 44.61
CA THR A 147 -15.11 -15.89 45.80
C THR A 147 -16.56 -16.24 45.38
N GLN A 148 -17.30 -16.94 46.25
CA GLN A 148 -18.72 -17.27 45.98
C GLN A 148 -19.55 -16.03 45.61
N ASN A 149 -19.18 -14.86 46.12
CA ASN A 149 -19.81 -13.58 45.77
C ASN A 149 -19.61 -13.20 44.30
N GLU A 150 -18.44 -13.45 43.69
CA GLU A 150 -18.19 -13.10 42.29
C GLU A 150 -18.97 -14.00 41.34
N LYS A 151 -19.08 -15.30 41.67
CA LYS A 151 -19.94 -16.24 40.94
C LYS A 151 -21.41 -15.83 41.05
N GLN A 152 -21.87 -15.45 42.25
CA GLN A 152 -23.23 -14.96 42.43
C GLN A 152 -23.48 -13.61 41.72
N MET A 153 -22.51 -12.69 41.71
CA MET A 153 -22.64 -11.39 41.01
C MET A 153 -22.68 -11.54 39.49
N TRP A 154 -21.97 -12.53 38.94
CA TRP A 154 -22.03 -12.87 37.52
C TRP A 154 -23.36 -13.54 37.16
N GLN A 155 -23.84 -14.47 37.99
CA GLN A 155 -25.12 -15.17 37.81
C GLN A 155 -26.36 -14.30 38.11
N ALA A 156 -26.25 -13.27 38.97
CA ALA A 156 -27.37 -12.44 39.41
C ALA A 156 -27.75 -11.27 38.47
N GLY A 157 -27.38 -11.32 37.18
CA GLY A 157 -27.95 -10.40 36.16
C GLY A 157 -27.17 -9.10 35.91
N ARG A 158 -25.87 -9.01 36.21
CA ARG A 158 -25.03 -7.86 35.80
C ARG A 158 -24.42 -8.01 34.40
N SER A 159 -24.29 -9.22 33.90
CA SER A 159 -24.11 -9.49 32.46
C SER A 159 -25.35 -9.08 31.66
N GLN A 160 -26.56 -9.20 32.24
CA GLN A 160 -27.80 -8.70 31.64
C GLN A 160 -27.74 -7.20 31.37
N SER A 161 -27.18 -6.38 32.27
CA SER A 161 -27.03 -4.94 32.03
C SER A 161 -26.15 -4.60 30.83
N LEU A 162 -25.08 -5.38 30.57
CA LEU A 162 -24.25 -5.21 29.38
C LEU A 162 -24.93 -5.72 28.12
N MET A 163 -25.67 -6.83 28.20
CA MET A 163 -26.51 -7.32 27.10
C MET A 163 -27.64 -6.35 26.74
N ASP A 164 -28.24 -5.70 27.74
CA ASP A 164 -29.27 -4.69 27.53
C ASP A 164 -28.68 -3.41 26.93
N LEU A 165 -27.45 -3.04 27.31
CA LEU A 165 -26.70 -1.94 26.71
C LEU A 165 -26.38 -2.21 25.23
N THR A 166 -25.87 -3.39 24.89
CA THR A 166 -25.57 -3.75 23.49
C THR A 166 -26.86 -3.76 22.67
N ARG A 167 -27.95 -4.33 23.19
CA ARG A 167 -29.27 -4.31 22.53
C ARG A 167 -29.78 -2.88 22.32
N ARG A 168 -29.64 -1.99 23.31
CA ARG A 168 -30.08 -0.59 23.22
C ARG A 168 -29.31 0.21 22.17
N THR A 169 -28.04 -0.10 21.96
CA THR A 169 -27.16 0.62 21.04
C THR A 169 -27.06 -0.03 19.66
N GLY A 170 -27.77 -1.15 19.43
CA GLY A 170 -27.67 -1.91 18.19
C GLY A 170 -26.33 -2.65 18.02
N GLY A 171 -25.61 -2.86 19.12
CA GLY A 171 -24.40 -3.67 19.16
C GLY A 171 -24.67 -5.12 19.52
N SER A 172 -23.61 -5.86 19.81
CA SER A 172 -23.65 -7.29 20.11
C SER A 172 -22.87 -7.64 21.37
N PHE A 173 -23.35 -8.65 22.09
CA PHE A 173 -22.61 -9.26 23.20
C PHE A 173 -22.05 -10.59 22.72
N HIS A 174 -20.73 -10.70 22.67
CA HIS A 174 -19.99 -11.90 22.31
C HIS A 174 -19.43 -12.52 23.60
N ASP A 175 -19.85 -13.74 23.90
CA ASP A 175 -19.22 -14.57 24.93
C ASP A 175 -18.14 -15.41 24.26
N VAL A 176 -16.88 -15.17 24.62
CA VAL A 176 -15.73 -15.83 24.00
C VAL A 176 -14.98 -16.67 25.03
N THR A 177 -14.62 -17.89 24.65
CA THR A 177 -13.96 -18.86 25.54
C THR A 177 -12.50 -19.13 25.15
N ASP A 178 -12.10 -18.74 23.94
CA ASP A 178 -10.75 -18.92 23.43
C ASP A 178 -10.32 -17.74 22.53
N PRO A 179 -9.01 -17.61 22.22
CA PRO A 179 -8.50 -16.52 21.39
C PRO A 179 -9.07 -16.47 19.96
N ASN A 180 -9.41 -17.60 19.34
CA ASN A 180 -9.95 -17.61 17.98
C ASN A 180 -11.37 -17.03 17.96
N GLN A 181 -12.20 -17.37 18.95
CA GLN A 181 -13.52 -16.77 19.13
C GLN A 181 -13.42 -15.25 19.39
N MET A 182 -12.40 -14.79 20.12
CA MET A 182 -12.15 -13.36 20.28
C MET A 182 -11.83 -12.67 18.96
N VAL A 183 -10.98 -13.27 18.12
CA VAL A 183 -10.67 -12.73 16.79
C VAL A 183 -11.93 -12.64 15.93
N ASP A 184 -12.78 -13.67 15.94
CA ASP A 184 -14.04 -13.65 15.20
C ASP A 184 -15.03 -12.61 15.75
N ALA A 185 -15.17 -12.49 17.07
CA ALA A 185 -15.99 -11.46 17.71
C ALA A 185 -15.51 -10.04 17.40
N LEU A 186 -14.18 -9.82 17.36
CA LEU A 186 -13.59 -8.55 16.95
C LEU A 186 -13.87 -8.24 15.48
N ARG A 187 -13.75 -9.23 14.60
CA ARG A 187 -14.10 -9.09 13.17
C ARG A 187 -15.55 -8.70 13.01
N ASP A 188 -16.47 -9.38 13.69
CA ASP A 188 -17.91 -9.08 13.63
C ASP A 188 -18.23 -7.68 14.19
N SER A 189 -17.63 -7.31 15.33
CA SER A 189 -17.81 -6.00 15.98
C SER A 189 -17.29 -4.86 15.08
N LEU A 190 -16.11 -5.03 14.49
CA LEU A 190 -15.52 -4.12 13.50
C LEU A 190 -16.18 -4.23 12.11
N ARG A 191 -17.12 -5.17 11.95
CA ARG A 191 -17.82 -5.51 10.69
C ARG A 191 -16.85 -5.81 9.57
N MET A 192 -15.73 -6.47 9.83
CA MET A 192 -14.68 -6.71 8.84
C MET A 192 -15.15 -7.75 7.84
N SER A 193 -15.10 -7.41 6.55
CA SER A 193 -15.45 -8.33 5.48
C SER A 193 -14.33 -9.33 5.25
N ARG A 194 -14.68 -10.59 4.96
CA ARG A 194 -13.70 -11.61 4.54
C ARG A 194 -13.59 -11.61 3.03
N PHE A 195 -12.37 -11.55 2.53
CA PHE A 195 -12.11 -11.61 1.11
C PHE A 195 -11.87 -13.05 0.68
N TYR A 196 -12.06 -13.33 -0.61
CA TYR A 196 -11.58 -14.55 -1.22
C TYR A 196 -10.92 -14.26 -2.56
N VAL A 197 -9.99 -15.13 -2.93
CA VAL A 197 -9.42 -15.21 -4.27
C VAL A 197 -9.66 -16.60 -4.82
N GLN A 198 -10.05 -16.67 -6.09
CA GLN A 198 -10.25 -17.91 -6.81
C GLN A 198 -9.64 -17.78 -8.22
N PRO A 199 -8.55 -18.49 -8.53
CA PRO A 199 -8.04 -18.55 -9.89
C PRO A 199 -9.09 -19.10 -10.85
N ALA A 200 -9.16 -18.59 -12.08
CA ALA A 200 -10.12 -19.05 -13.09
C ALA A 200 -9.81 -20.46 -13.65
N ALA A 201 -8.73 -21.10 -13.20
CA ALA A 201 -8.35 -22.44 -13.65
C ALA A 201 -9.37 -23.51 -13.22
N ALA A 202 -9.62 -24.48 -14.10
CA ALA A 202 -10.57 -25.56 -13.83
C ALA A 202 -10.18 -26.34 -12.56
N GLY A 203 -11.10 -26.44 -11.60
CA GLY A 203 -10.87 -27.12 -10.32
C GLY A 203 -10.16 -26.28 -9.25
N ALA A 204 -9.86 -25.01 -9.51
CA ALA A 204 -9.28 -24.12 -8.51
C ALA A 204 -10.24 -23.91 -7.33
N THR A 205 -9.72 -24.09 -6.12
CA THR A 205 -10.48 -23.87 -4.87
C THR A 205 -10.46 -22.40 -4.49
N ARG A 206 -11.61 -21.89 -4.04
CA ARG A 206 -11.71 -20.58 -3.41
C ARG A 206 -10.87 -20.55 -2.14
N GLN A 207 -9.95 -19.59 -2.05
CA GLN A 207 -9.13 -19.36 -0.87
C GLN A 207 -9.62 -18.10 -0.15
N GLN A 208 -9.98 -18.23 1.12
CA GLN A 208 -10.32 -17.07 1.95
C GLN A 208 -9.04 -16.37 2.39
N ILE A 209 -9.06 -15.04 2.34
CA ILE A 209 -7.93 -14.20 2.72
C ILE A 209 -8.34 -13.40 3.95
N ASP A 210 -7.59 -13.62 5.02
CA ASP A 210 -7.70 -12.84 6.25
C ASP A 210 -6.94 -11.51 6.14
N LEU A 211 -7.30 -10.57 7.01
CA LEU A 211 -6.63 -9.28 7.09
C LEU A 211 -5.13 -9.45 7.37
N ALA A 212 -4.33 -8.57 6.78
CA ALA A 212 -2.87 -8.59 6.81
C ALA A 212 -2.20 -9.83 6.17
N HIS A 213 -2.98 -10.73 5.55
CA HIS A 213 -2.44 -11.81 4.74
C HIS A 213 -2.54 -11.44 3.26
N GLU A 214 -1.45 -11.70 2.55
CA GLU A 214 -1.40 -11.56 1.10
C GLU A 214 -1.65 -12.91 0.46
N TRP A 215 -2.47 -12.92 -0.59
CA TRP A 215 -2.50 -14.06 -1.48
C TRP A 215 -1.39 -13.91 -2.51
N VAL A 216 -0.54 -14.92 -2.60
CA VAL A 216 0.56 -14.97 -3.56
C VAL A 216 0.26 -16.09 -4.55
N ALA A 217 0.31 -15.77 -5.84
CA ALA A 217 0.19 -16.80 -6.86
C ALA A 217 1.35 -17.80 -6.72
N ASN A 218 1.09 -19.08 -7.04
CA ASN A 218 2.07 -20.17 -6.87
C ASN A 218 3.37 -20.01 -7.70
N SER A 219 3.46 -19.00 -8.56
CA SER A 219 4.64 -18.61 -9.32
C SER A 219 4.65 -17.10 -9.53
N ALA A 220 5.83 -16.48 -9.48
CA ALA A 220 6.02 -15.06 -9.83
C ALA A 220 5.64 -14.76 -11.29
N ASP A 221 5.68 -15.77 -12.16
CA ASP A 221 5.31 -15.68 -13.58
C ASP A 221 3.85 -16.06 -13.84
N PHE A 222 3.00 -16.13 -12.80
CA PHE A 222 1.59 -16.44 -12.98
C PHE A 222 0.94 -15.40 -13.91
N ARG A 223 0.36 -15.89 -15.00
CA ARG A 223 -0.45 -15.11 -15.95
C ARG A 223 -1.82 -15.74 -16.04
N GLY A 224 -2.87 -14.96 -15.82
CA GLY A 224 -4.23 -15.47 -15.88
C GLY A 224 -5.24 -14.60 -15.14
N THR A 225 -6.50 -15.01 -15.19
CA THR A 225 -7.59 -14.31 -14.51
C THR A 225 -7.85 -14.90 -13.12
N VAL A 226 -8.05 -14.03 -12.13
CA VAL A 226 -8.50 -14.40 -10.78
C VAL A 226 -9.81 -13.69 -10.47
N GLU A 227 -10.77 -14.42 -9.89
CA GLU A 227 -11.97 -13.83 -9.29
C GLU A 227 -11.63 -13.44 -7.85
N VAL A 228 -11.90 -12.19 -7.48
CA VAL A 228 -11.76 -11.67 -6.13
C VAL A 228 -13.12 -11.19 -5.65
N GLY A 229 -13.50 -11.52 -4.42
CA GLY A 229 -14.79 -11.10 -3.89
C GLY A 229 -14.87 -11.12 -2.38
N ILE A 230 -16.05 -10.79 -1.89
CA ILE A 230 -16.37 -10.77 -0.46
C ILE A 230 -17.21 -12.01 -0.11
N VAL A 231 -16.81 -12.75 0.91
CA VAL A 231 -17.42 -14.03 1.29
C VAL A 231 -18.88 -13.85 1.68
N ASP A 232 -19.19 -12.84 2.48
CA ASP A 232 -20.55 -12.51 2.97
C ASP A 232 -21.38 -11.73 1.96
N GLN A 233 -20.81 -11.35 0.81
CA GLN A 233 -21.50 -10.54 -0.20
C GLN A 233 -21.21 -11.07 -1.62
N PRO A 234 -21.94 -12.11 -2.06
CA PRO A 234 -21.66 -12.78 -3.33
C PRO A 234 -21.76 -11.89 -4.58
N ALA A 235 -22.54 -10.79 -4.50
CA ALA A 235 -22.67 -9.81 -5.57
C ALA A 235 -21.44 -8.90 -5.70
N VAL A 236 -20.64 -8.77 -4.64
CA VAL A 236 -19.44 -7.93 -4.60
C VAL A 236 -18.23 -8.78 -4.97
N LYS A 237 -17.99 -8.86 -6.28
CA LYS A 237 -16.88 -9.61 -6.86
C LYS A 237 -16.36 -8.96 -8.14
N ARG A 238 -15.14 -9.33 -8.53
CA ARG A 238 -14.47 -8.82 -9.73
C ARG A 238 -13.47 -9.83 -10.28
N ASP A 239 -13.43 -9.93 -11.60
CA ASP A 239 -12.38 -10.63 -12.33
C ASP A 239 -11.20 -9.69 -12.59
N ILE A 240 -10.00 -10.19 -12.36
CA ILE A 240 -8.76 -9.42 -12.49
C ILE A 240 -7.78 -10.22 -13.34
N SER A 241 -7.26 -9.61 -14.40
CA SER A 241 -6.24 -10.22 -15.25
C SER A 241 -4.85 -9.87 -14.74
N LEU A 242 -4.06 -10.90 -14.48
CA LEU A 242 -2.68 -10.83 -14.01
C LEU A 242 -1.72 -11.10 -15.17
N GLU A 243 -0.68 -10.27 -15.30
CA GLU A 243 0.39 -10.37 -16.29
C GLU A 243 1.74 -10.80 -15.68
N GLY A 244 1.82 -10.98 -14.36
CA GLY A 244 3.01 -11.44 -13.64
C GLY A 244 3.86 -10.28 -13.13
N GLY A 245 4.33 -10.39 -11.88
CA GLY A 245 5.17 -9.39 -11.22
C GLY A 245 4.41 -8.22 -10.56
N GLU A 246 3.12 -8.05 -10.83
CA GLU A 246 2.28 -7.07 -10.13
C GLU A 246 1.83 -7.53 -8.73
N ALA A 247 1.60 -6.58 -7.83
CA ALA A 247 0.76 -6.76 -6.66
C ALA A 247 -0.54 -5.96 -6.86
N ILE A 248 -1.65 -6.39 -6.25
CA ILE A 248 -2.92 -5.70 -6.37
C ILE A 248 -3.48 -5.43 -4.99
N ALA A 249 -3.70 -4.16 -4.69
CA ALA A 249 -4.36 -3.74 -3.46
C ALA A 249 -5.81 -3.35 -3.76
N LEU A 250 -6.75 -4.05 -3.12
CA LEU A 250 -8.18 -3.76 -3.20
C LEU A 250 -8.68 -3.19 -1.87
N ARG A 251 -9.65 -2.29 -1.95
CA ARG A 251 -10.49 -1.88 -0.83
C ARG A 251 -11.95 -2.21 -1.13
N TYR A 252 -12.70 -2.53 -0.08
CA TYR A 252 -14.14 -2.65 -0.20
C TYR A 252 -14.81 -1.31 0.13
N ASN A 253 -15.42 -0.67 -0.87
CA ASN A 253 -16.25 0.50 -0.69
C ASN A 253 -17.67 0.05 -0.30
N ARG A 254 -18.01 0.21 0.98
CA ARG A 254 -19.30 -0.21 1.54
C ARG A 254 -20.46 0.64 1.03
N ASP A 255 -20.27 1.93 0.83
CA ASP A 255 -21.35 2.82 0.42
C ASP A 255 -21.81 2.50 -1.01
N GLN A 256 -20.85 2.13 -1.86
CA GLN A 256 -21.10 1.75 -3.25
C GLN A 256 -21.20 0.25 -3.48
N GLN A 257 -21.05 -0.56 -2.41
CA GLN A 257 -21.09 -2.02 -2.46
C GLN A 257 -20.18 -2.59 -3.58
N ARG A 258 -18.94 -2.11 -3.68
CA ARG A 258 -18.01 -2.53 -4.74
C ARG A 258 -16.56 -2.62 -4.28
N LEU A 259 -15.78 -3.45 -4.97
CA LEU A 259 -14.32 -3.49 -4.83
C LEU A 259 -13.68 -2.38 -5.65
N GLU A 260 -12.74 -1.66 -5.05
CA GLU A 260 -11.99 -0.58 -5.68
C GLU A 260 -10.50 -0.86 -5.61
N PHE A 261 -9.79 -0.60 -6.70
CA PHE A 261 -8.34 -0.64 -6.76
C PHE A 261 -7.77 0.56 -6.01
N GLN A 262 -6.83 0.30 -5.11
CA GLN A 262 -6.16 1.38 -4.38
C GLN A 262 -5.14 2.05 -5.29
N ARG A 263 -5.14 3.38 -5.26
CA ARG A 263 -4.08 4.18 -5.86
C ARG A 263 -2.82 4.10 -5.02
N TYR A 264 -1.68 4.19 -5.67
CA TYR A 264 -0.40 4.35 -5.00
C TYR A 264 -0.08 5.84 -4.90
N GLU A 265 -0.23 6.39 -3.70
CA GLU A 265 -0.04 7.82 -3.42
C GLU A 265 1.25 8.11 -2.65
N ASP A 266 1.99 7.06 -2.28
CA ASP A 266 3.22 7.17 -1.51
C ASP A 266 4.35 7.76 -2.35
N GLU A 267 5.18 8.58 -1.69
CA GLU A 267 6.41 9.13 -2.28
C GLU A 267 6.16 9.92 -3.58
N ILE A 268 5.00 10.54 -3.78
CA ILE A 268 4.76 11.35 -4.99
C ILE A 268 5.55 12.67 -4.90
N SER A 269 6.36 12.94 -5.92
CA SER A 269 7.04 14.24 -6.14
C SER A 269 6.24 15.17 -7.06
N GLY A 270 5.49 14.59 -8.01
CA GLY A 270 4.66 15.34 -8.95
C GLY A 270 3.66 14.42 -9.62
N ALA A 271 2.50 14.94 -10.03
CA ALA A 271 1.46 14.14 -10.64
C ALA A 271 0.74 14.87 -11.77
N GLY A 272 0.24 14.10 -12.73
CA GLY A 272 -0.53 14.58 -13.87
C GLY A 272 -1.56 13.54 -14.31
N THR A 273 -2.48 13.98 -15.15
CA THR A 273 -3.53 13.13 -15.71
C THR A 273 -3.30 12.95 -17.20
N LEU A 274 -3.47 11.71 -17.65
CA LEU A 274 -3.32 11.33 -19.04
C LEU A 274 -4.66 11.38 -19.73
N VAL A 275 -4.74 12.28 -20.70
CA VAL A 275 -5.96 12.57 -21.42
C VAL A 275 -5.72 12.22 -22.89
N PRO A 276 -6.40 11.21 -23.45
CA PRO A 276 -6.47 11.07 -24.90
C PRO A 276 -7.03 12.36 -25.47
N ARG A 277 -6.45 12.92 -26.55
CA ARG A 277 -6.93 14.19 -27.14
C ARG A 277 -8.46 14.15 -27.33
N GLY A 278 -9.19 14.94 -26.54
CA GLY A 278 -10.66 15.04 -26.59
C GLY A 278 -11.48 14.03 -25.78
N ALA A 279 -10.85 13.22 -24.91
CA ALA A 279 -11.54 12.26 -24.05
C ALA A 279 -11.43 12.61 -22.55
N ASN A 280 -12.15 11.89 -21.69
CA ASN A 280 -11.94 11.96 -20.24
C ASN A 280 -10.56 11.37 -19.86
N PRO A 281 -9.94 11.85 -18.77
CA PRO A 281 -8.69 11.26 -18.29
C PRO A 281 -8.88 9.78 -18.01
N ARG A 282 -8.13 8.94 -18.72
CA ARG A 282 -8.20 7.49 -18.57
C ARG A 282 -7.24 6.98 -17.51
N TYR A 283 -6.12 7.66 -17.35
CA TYR A 283 -5.07 7.27 -16.44
C TYR A 283 -4.54 8.47 -15.65
N PHE A 284 -3.97 8.15 -14.50
CA PHE A 284 -3.23 9.04 -13.62
C PHE A 284 -1.76 8.60 -13.63
N VAL A 285 -0.84 9.55 -13.85
CA VAL A 285 0.61 9.30 -13.74
C VAL A 285 1.16 10.11 -12.61
N ALA A 286 1.95 9.46 -11.78
CA ALA A 286 2.72 10.14 -10.77
C ALA A 286 4.20 9.88 -10.97
N ALA A 287 4.98 10.96 -10.88
CA ALA A 287 6.41 10.92 -10.61
C ALA A 287 6.62 10.67 -9.11
N HIS A 288 7.38 9.64 -8.78
CA HIS A 288 7.73 9.34 -7.40
C HIS A 288 9.14 9.82 -7.06
N ILE A 289 9.44 9.93 -5.77
CA ILE A 289 10.76 10.31 -5.25
C ILE A 289 11.78 9.32 -5.84
N PRO A 290 12.76 9.82 -6.62
CA PRO A 290 13.73 9.00 -7.29
C PRO A 290 14.81 8.51 -6.32
N GLN A 291 15.53 7.48 -6.72
CA GLN A 291 16.69 6.98 -5.99
C GLN A 291 17.98 7.53 -6.61
N ARG A 292 18.93 7.96 -5.78
CA ARG A 292 20.20 8.54 -6.23
C ARG A 292 21.40 7.72 -5.73
N PRO A 293 21.71 6.58 -6.39
CA PRO A 293 22.79 5.69 -5.95
C PRO A 293 24.16 6.34 -6.08
N SER A 294 24.36 7.28 -7.00
CA SER A 294 25.62 8.04 -7.14
C SER A 294 25.36 9.50 -7.55
N ARG A 295 26.40 10.34 -7.60
CA ARG A 295 26.24 11.76 -8.00
C ARG A 295 25.82 11.92 -9.46
N SER A 296 26.22 10.99 -10.32
CA SER A 296 25.99 11.01 -11.77
C SER A 296 24.96 9.99 -12.23
N GLU A 297 24.23 9.36 -11.32
CA GLU A 297 23.21 8.35 -11.65
C GLU A 297 21.96 8.59 -10.83
N VAL A 298 20.81 8.64 -11.51
CA VAL A 298 19.49 8.81 -10.90
C VAL A 298 18.55 7.75 -11.46
N TRP A 299 17.77 7.14 -10.57
CA TRP A 299 16.70 6.21 -10.89
C TRP A 299 15.37 6.90 -10.71
N PHE A 300 14.80 7.39 -11.81
CA PHE A 300 13.46 7.97 -11.81
C PHE A 300 12.39 6.90 -11.72
N ARG A 301 11.26 7.26 -11.13
CA ARG A 301 10.16 6.33 -10.85
C ARG A 301 8.85 6.96 -11.29
N ALA A 302 8.04 6.20 -12.04
CA ALA A 302 6.74 6.66 -12.49
C ALA A 302 5.69 5.57 -12.33
N SER A 303 4.53 5.90 -11.75
CA SER A 303 3.39 4.98 -11.70
C SER A 303 2.38 5.28 -12.81
N PHE A 304 1.75 4.24 -13.33
CA PHE A 304 0.65 4.33 -14.30
C PHE A 304 -0.58 3.72 -13.67
N GLN A 305 -1.56 4.55 -13.36
CA GLN A 305 -2.71 4.16 -12.56
C GLN A 305 -4.00 4.44 -13.34
N ASN A 306 -4.99 3.55 -13.26
CA ASN A 306 -6.30 3.85 -13.83
C ASN A 306 -6.94 5.03 -13.06
N ALA A 307 -7.52 5.98 -13.80
CA ALA A 307 -8.22 7.09 -13.18
C ALA A 307 -9.51 6.62 -12.48
N ASP A 308 -10.15 5.57 -12.99
CA ASP A 308 -11.29 4.92 -12.36
C ASP A 308 -10.81 3.87 -11.35
N ALA A 309 -11.16 4.05 -10.07
CA ALA A 309 -10.88 3.08 -9.02
C ALA A 309 -11.66 1.76 -9.22
N ALA A 310 -12.63 1.72 -10.14
CA ALA A 310 -13.29 0.50 -10.57
C ALA A 310 -12.50 -0.28 -11.65
N GLU A 311 -11.31 0.12 -12.06
CA GLU A 311 -10.54 -0.63 -13.05
C GLU A 311 -9.11 -0.88 -12.59
N ALA A 312 -8.58 -2.05 -12.95
CA ALA A 312 -7.19 -2.39 -12.64
C ALA A 312 -6.26 -1.49 -13.44
N SER A 313 -5.13 -1.15 -12.83
CA SER A 313 -4.04 -0.51 -13.57
C SER A 313 -3.25 -1.59 -14.31
N VAL A 314 -3.05 -1.41 -15.62
CA VAL A 314 -2.41 -2.39 -16.49
C VAL A 314 -1.05 -1.90 -16.96
N HIS A 315 -0.10 -2.81 -17.16
CA HIS A 315 1.21 -2.45 -17.72
C HIS A 315 1.04 -1.87 -19.13
N PRO A 316 1.50 -0.62 -19.40
CA PRO A 316 1.61 -0.13 -20.77
C PRO A 316 2.50 -1.05 -21.61
N ARG A 317 2.20 -1.13 -22.91
CA ARG A 317 2.94 -1.98 -23.86
C ARG A 317 4.19 -1.30 -24.42
N ALA A 318 4.25 0.02 -24.31
CA ALA A 318 5.39 0.82 -24.70
C ALA A 318 5.41 2.12 -23.89
N VAL A 319 6.61 2.63 -23.62
CA VAL A 319 6.86 3.87 -22.90
C VAL A 319 7.98 4.66 -23.56
N TRP A 320 7.93 5.97 -23.37
CA TRP A 320 8.96 6.95 -23.72
C TRP A 320 8.94 7.97 -22.61
N ALA A 321 10.08 8.19 -21.97
CA ALA A 321 10.23 9.13 -20.88
C ALA A 321 11.37 10.09 -21.21
N GLU A 322 11.11 11.38 -20.99
CA GLU A 322 12.09 12.45 -21.08
C GLU A 322 12.33 13.04 -19.69
N PHE A 323 13.59 13.27 -19.38
CA PHE A 323 14.05 13.88 -18.13
C PHE A 323 14.91 15.10 -18.45
N ARG A 324 14.50 16.25 -17.91
CA ARG A 324 15.22 17.52 -18.04
C ARG A 324 15.74 17.94 -16.67
N PRO A 325 17.06 18.11 -16.49
CA PRO A 325 17.61 18.61 -15.24
C PRO A 325 17.27 20.10 -15.08
N ILE A 326 16.88 20.49 -13.86
CA ILE A 326 16.68 21.89 -13.49
C ILE A 326 17.87 22.30 -12.63
N LEU A 327 18.76 23.10 -13.20
CA LEU A 327 19.99 23.54 -12.52
C LEU A 327 19.73 24.70 -11.54
N PRO A 328 20.56 24.84 -10.49
CA PRO A 328 20.47 25.95 -9.55
C PRO A 328 20.51 27.31 -10.25
N GLY A 329 19.62 28.22 -9.82
CA GLY A 329 19.49 29.55 -10.41
C GLY A 329 18.69 29.60 -11.72
N GLY A 330 17.95 28.53 -12.07
CA GLY A 330 17.06 28.51 -13.23
C GLY A 330 17.79 28.58 -14.56
N ARG A 331 19.09 28.22 -14.58
CA ARG A 331 19.83 28.02 -15.83
C ARG A 331 19.31 26.74 -16.46
N ASP A 332 18.22 26.85 -17.20
CA ASP A 332 17.75 25.75 -18.03
C ASP A 332 18.85 25.45 -19.05
N ASN A 333 19.52 24.31 -18.88
CA ASN A 333 20.26 23.72 -19.99
C ASN A 333 19.23 23.01 -20.87
N ALA A 334 18.40 23.79 -21.56
CA ALA A 334 17.24 23.33 -22.34
C ALA A 334 17.61 22.26 -23.39
N GLU A 335 18.90 22.16 -23.72
CA GLU A 335 19.46 21.20 -24.66
C GLU A 335 19.79 19.84 -24.02
N THR A 336 20.03 19.77 -22.70
CA THR A 336 20.32 18.48 -22.04
C THR A 336 19.03 17.76 -21.70
N ARG A 337 18.72 16.73 -22.48
CA ARG A 337 17.59 15.82 -22.26
C ARG A 337 18.11 14.41 -22.11
N TYR A 338 17.61 13.70 -21.10
CA TYR A 338 17.83 12.28 -20.95
C TYR A 338 16.56 11.55 -21.36
N LEU A 339 16.71 10.49 -22.11
CA LEU A 339 15.59 9.74 -22.66
C LEU A 339 15.70 8.28 -22.24
N ALA A 340 14.57 7.69 -21.87
CA ALA A 340 14.47 6.29 -21.52
C ALA A 340 13.16 5.71 -22.07
N TYR A 341 13.22 4.50 -22.57
CA TYR A 341 12.04 3.80 -23.08
C TYR A 341 12.04 2.31 -22.73
N ASP A 342 13.01 1.89 -21.90
CA ASP A 342 13.04 0.56 -21.32
C ASP A 342 11.93 0.41 -20.28
N MET A 343 11.30 -0.77 -20.29
CA MET A 343 10.26 -1.11 -19.33
C MET A 343 10.87 -1.98 -18.22
N GLU A 344 11.48 -1.33 -17.23
CA GLU A 344 11.90 -1.97 -15.98
C GLU A 344 10.84 -1.73 -14.90
N TRP A 345 10.22 -2.80 -14.40
CA TRP A 345 9.10 -2.73 -13.45
C TRP A 345 9.56 -2.95 -12.00
N GLU A 346 9.03 -2.17 -11.06
CA GLU A 346 9.11 -2.51 -9.64
C GLU A 346 8.07 -3.57 -9.29
N HIS A 347 8.56 -4.72 -8.82
CA HIS A 347 7.71 -5.78 -8.33
C HIS A 347 7.10 -5.45 -6.96
N GLY A 348 5.95 -6.07 -6.67
CA GLY A 348 5.29 -5.93 -5.37
C GLY A 348 4.60 -4.59 -5.13
N LYS A 349 4.49 -3.74 -6.16
CA LYS A 349 3.74 -2.49 -6.09
C LYS A 349 2.27 -2.72 -6.51
N PRO A 350 1.30 -2.00 -5.89
CA PRO A 350 -0.13 -2.19 -6.14
C PRO A 350 -0.58 -1.67 -7.52
N VAL A 351 0.31 -0.99 -8.24
CA VAL A 351 0.12 -0.43 -9.57
C VAL A 351 1.41 -0.62 -10.39
N PRO A 352 1.32 -0.65 -11.72
CA PRO A 352 2.47 -0.56 -12.62
C PRO A 352 3.40 0.59 -12.24
N MET A 353 4.61 0.26 -11.82
CA MET A 353 5.63 1.22 -11.39
C MET A 353 6.89 1.01 -12.24
N LEU A 354 7.19 1.97 -13.12
CA LEU A 354 8.39 1.97 -13.94
C LEU A 354 9.57 2.59 -13.20
N ARG A 355 10.75 2.04 -13.48
CA ARG A 355 12.05 2.59 -13.12
C ARG A 355 12.83 2.97 -14.38
N PHE A 356 13.40 4.17 -14.36
CA PHE A 356 14.21 4.68 -15.45
C PHE A 356 15.60 5.02 -14.92
N ARG A 357 16.60 4.30 -15.39
CA ARG A 357 17.99 4.55 -15.07
C ARG A 357 18.55 5.64 -15.97
N VAL A 358 18.97 6.76 -15.37
CA VAL A 358 19.60 7.88 -16.07
C VAL A 358 21.02 8.06 -15.57
N SER A 359 21.99 7.85 -16.47
CA SER A 359 23.42 8.01 -16.21
C SER A 359 23.96 9.34 -16.74
N GLY A 360 25.06 9.81 -16.17
CA GLY A 360 25.65 11.11 -16.51
C GLY A 360 24.82 12.30 -16.03
N TRP A 361 24.00 12.13 -14.98
CA TRP A 361 23.17 13.20 -14.44
C TRP A 361 24.02 14.34 -13.87
N PRO A 362 23.67 15.63 -14.08
CA PRO A 362 24.46 16.75 -13.58
C PRO A 362 24.46 16.74 -12.05
N ALA A 363 25.65 16.82 -11.43
CA ALA A 363 25.78 16.62 -9.99
C ALA A 363 25.03 17.70 -9.20
N GLU A 364 25.02 18.93 -9.72
CA GLU A 364 24.37 20.12 -9.19
C GLU A 364 22.86 20.17 -9.42
N ALA A 365 22.29 19.31 -10.28
CA ALA A 365 20.84 19.26 -10.47
C ALA A 365 20.20 18.54 -9.28
N GLU A 366 19.32 19.26 -8.58
CA GLU A 366 18.52 18.73 -7.45
C GLU A 366 17.03 18.59 -7.80
N ARG A 367 16.64 19.06 -8.97
CA ARG A 367 15.29 18.97 -9.50
C ARG A 367 15.31 18.51 -10.94
N ALA A 368 14.22 17.91 -11.37
CA ALA A 368 14.01 17.53 -12.76
C ALA A 368 12.57 17.80 -13.18
N GLU A 369 12.37 17.83 -14.49
CA GLU A 369 11.07 17.70 -15.13
C GLU A 369 11.05 16.35 -15.86
N MET A 370 10.07 15.51 -15.55
CA MET A 370 9.83 14.24 -16.24
C MET A 370 8.60 14.40 -17.14
N ARG A 371 8.67 13.90 -18.37
CA ARG A 371 7.49 13.77 -19.24
C ARG A 371 7.43 12.36 -19.80
N CYS A 372 6.28 11.72 -19.66
CA CYS A 372 6.07 10.35 -20.07
C CYS A 372 5.01 10.29 -21.16
N TRP A 373 5.30 9.49 -22.18
CA TRP A 373 4.34 9.04 -23.17
C TRP A 373 4.24 7.52 -23.10
N PHE A 374 3.05 6.98 -23.33
CA PHE A 374 2.85 5.53 -23.33
C PHE A 374 1.71 5.12 -24.25
N ALA A 375 1.69 3.81 -24.56
CA ALA A 375 0.65 3.18 -25.34
C ALA A 375 0.13 1.89 -24.70
N ASP A 376 -1.18 1.71 -24.75
CA ASP A 376 -1.85 0.47 -24.34
C ASP A 376 -1.63 -0.68 -25.34
N GLY A 377 -1.27 -0.34 -26.58
CA GLY A 377 -1.05 -1.29 -27.67
C GLY A 377 0.38 -1.27 -28.18
N THR A 378 0.76 -2.32 -28.91
CA THR A 378 2.05 -2.35 -29.61
C THR A 378 2.08 -1.26 -30.68
N PRO A 379 3.18 -0.50 -30.82
CA PRO A 379 3.32 0.46 -31.90
C PRO A 379 3.10 -0.21 -33.27
N THR A 380 2.27 0.38 -34.11
CA THR A 380 1.84 -0.22 -35.38
C THR A 380 2.80 0.05 -36.53
N LYS A 381 3.66 1.07 -36.43
CA LYS A 381 4.63 1.49 -37.45
C LYS A 381 6.07 1.19 -37.01
N LEU A 382 6.40 -0.10 -36.84
CA LEU A 382 7.75 -0.56 -36.49
C LEU A 382 8.50 -1.04 -37.74
N GLN A 383 9.74 -0.58 -37.92
CA GLN A 383 10.69 -1.19 -38.84
C GLN A 383 11.55 -2.18 -38.05
N SER A 384 11.57 -3.45 -38.43
CA SER A 384 12.42 -4.47 -37.80
C SER A 384 13.70 -4.68 -38.60
N LEU A 385 14.85 -4.49 -37.94
CA LEU A 385 16.19 -4.73 -38.47
C LEU A 385 16.73 -6.04 -37.87
N ALA A 386 17.34 -6.89 -38.70
CA ALA A 386 17.89 -8.15 -38.22
C ALA A 386 19.21 -7.93 -37.49
N ILE A 387 19.40 -8.51 -36.30
CA ILE A 387 20.67 -8.44 -35.59
C ILE A 387 21.41 -9.77 -35.81
N ASP A 388 22.67 -9.71 -36.24
CA ASP A 388 23.55 -10.88 -36.14
C ASP A 388 24.31 -10.79 -34.80
N PRO A 389 24.04 -11.68 -33.84
CA PRO A 389 24.69 -11.63 -32.54
C PRO A 389 26.16 -12.08 -32.55
N ASN A 390 26.73 -12.45 -33.71
CA ASN A 390 28.11 -12.95 -33.81
C ASN A 390 29.05 -12.04 -34.60
N VAL A 391 28.53 -11.10 -35.37
CA VAL A 391 29.35 -10.21 -36.22
C VAL A 391 28.86 -8.78 -36.17
N ASP A 392 29.80 -7.86 -36.28
CA ASP A 392 29.48 -6.44 -36.49
C ASP A 392 28.67 -6.28 -37.77
N ASN A 393 27.56 -5.56 -37.69
CA ASN A 393 26.76 -5.23 -38.87
C ASN A 393 26.38 -3.75 -38.89
N SER A 394 25.96 -3.27 -40.06
CA SER A 394 25.48 -1.91 -40.22
C SER A 394 24.27 -1.88 -41.13
N GLN A 395 23.24 -1.15 -40.72
CA GLN A 395 21.95 -1.09 -41.42
C GLN A 395 21.40 0.33 -41.40
N SER A 396 20.64 0.67 -42.44
CA SER A 396 19.92 1.94 -42.51
C SER A 396 18.51 1.79 -41.95
N GLY A 397 18.10 2.75 -41.14
CA GLY A 397 16.78 2.84 -40.56
C GLY A 397 15.95 4.02 -41.06
N PRO A 398 14.88 4.37 -40.32
CA PRO A 398 13.98 5.44 -40.72
C PRO A 398 14.70 6.79 -40.70
N GLY A 399 14.31 7.69 -41.61
CA GLY A 399 14.88 9.04 -41.66
C GLY A 399 16.36 9.12 -42.04
N GLY A 400 16.92 8.06 -42.63
CA GLY A 400 18.33 8.01 -43.04
C GLY A 400 19.32 7.77 -41.89
N VAL A 401 18.83 7.37 -40.73
CA VAL A 401 19.64 7.01 -39.57
C VAL A 401 20.44 5.74 -39.88
N THR A 402 21.72 5.74 -39.51
CA THR A 402 22.59 4.57 -39.64
C THR A 402 22.77 3.91 -38.28
N PHE A 403 22.55 2.60 -38.22
CA PHE A 403 22.82 1.78 -37.04
C PHE A 403 24.07 0.95 -37.26
N LYS A 404 25.02 1.00 -36.33
CA LYS A 404 26.12 0.04 -36.22
C LYS A 404 25.84 -0.86 -35.03
N MET A 405 25.75 -2.16 -35.23
CA MET A 405 25.46 -3.13 -34.17
C MET A 405 26.69 -3.98 -33.95
N GLN A 406 27.15 -4.05 -32.72
CA GLN A 406 28.39 -4.71 -32.31
C GLN A 406 28.11 -5.64 -31.14
N PRO A 407 28.07 -6.97 -31.35
CA PRO A 407 28.01 -7.92 -30.26
C PRO A 407 29.35 -7.95 -29.52
N LYS A 408 29.30 -7.90 -28.19
CA LYS A 408 30.45 -8.04 -27.30
C LYS A 408 30.15 -9.08 -26.22
N ARG A 409 31.21 -9.63 -25.65
CA ARG A 409 31.14 -10.42 -24.41
C ARG A 409 31.91 -9.68 -23.33
N ASP A 410 31.37 -9.68 -22.12
CA ASP A 410 32.09 -9.17 -20.96
C ASP A 410 32.83 -10.29 -20.23
N GLU A 411 33.44 -9.95 -19.09
CA GLU A 411 34.23 -10.88 -18.27
C GLU A 411 33.40 -12.04 -17.71
N ASP A 412 32.08 -11.85 -17.55
CA ASP A 412 31.13 -12.84 -17.06
C ASP A 412 30.49 -13.66 -18.20
N GLU A 413 31.03 -13.58 -19.42
CA GLU A 413 30.50 -14.23 -20.63
C GLU A 413 29.08 -13.80 -21.03
N ARG A 414 28.61 -12.66 -20.50
CA ARG A 414 27.31 -12.08 -20.86
C ARG A 414 27.39 -11.46 -22.25
N LEU A 415 26.32 -11.62 -23.03
CA LEU A 415 26.23 -10.99 -24.35
C LEU A 415 25.77 -9.54 -24.19
N ILE A 416 26.56 -8.61 -24.74
CA ILE A 416 26.23 -7.19 -24.80
C ILE A 416 26.08 -6.80 -26.26
N LEU A 417 24.86 -6.44 -26.68
CA LEU A 417 24.61 -5.85 -27.99
C LEU A 417 24.75 -4.34 -27.89
N VAL A 418 25.85 -3.81 -28.44
CA VAL A 418 26.09 -2.37 -28.55
C VAL A 418 25.50 -1.89 -29.86
N ILE A 419 24.56 -0.94 -29.82
CA ILE A 419 23.97 -0.32 -30.99
C ILE A 419 24.36 1.15 -30.98
N GLU A 420 25.07 1.60 -32.01
CA GLU A 420 25.36 3.01 -32.24
C GLU A 420 24.43 3.54 -33.32
N GLU A 421 23.59 4.49 -32.93
CA GLU A 421 22.63 5.20 -33.76
C GLU A 421 23.26 6.55 -34.17
N GLN A 422 23.38 6.78 -35.48
CA GLN A 422 23.94 8.01 -36.04
C GLN A 422 22.94 8.66 -37.00
N HIS A 423 22.57 9.90 -36.69
CA HIS A 423 21.62 10.66 -37.51
C HIS A 423 22.34 11.52 -38.55
N PRO A 424 21.68 11.76 -39.71
CA PRO A 424 22.16 12.76 -40.66
C PRO A 424 22.02 14.17 -40.08
N ALA A 425 22.84 15.10 -40.58
CA ALA A 425 22.75 16.51 -40.20
C ALA A 425 21.34 17.06 -40.48
N GLY A 426 20.76 17.75 -39.50
CA GLY A 426 19.41 18.31 -39.60
C GLY A 426 18.26 17.30 -39.44
N SER A 427 18.54 16.07 -39.01
CA SER A 427 17.49 15.09 -38.69
C SER A 427 16.55 15.61 -37.61
N LYS A 428 15.24 15.50 -37.86
CA LYS A 428 14.18 15.76 -36.87
C LYS A 428 13.74 14.50 -36.13
N ALA A 429 14.21 13.34 -36.57
CA ALA A 429 13.85 12.04 -36.00
C ALA A 429 14.71 11.66 -34.78
N PHE A 430 15.45 12.60 -34.18
CA PHE A 430 16.38 12.32 -33.09
C PHE A 430 15.72 12.48 -31.71
N PRO A 431 15.87 11.49 -30.82
CA PRO A 431 16.30 10.11 -31.09
C PRO A 431 15.14 9.22 -31.54
N LEU A 432 15.46 8.03 -32.05
CA LEU A 432 14.46 7.01 -32.33
C LEU A 432 14.06 6.23 -31.07
N TRP A 433 12.92 5.55 -31.13
CA TRP A 433 12.55 4.54 -30.13
C TRP A 433 13.06 3.19 -30.61
N LEU A 434 13.81 2.49 -29.76
CA LEU A 434 14.46 1.23 -30.10
C LEU A 434 14.04 0.13 -29.14
N ARG A 435 13.68 -1.05 -29.66
CA ARG A 435 13.43 -2.24 -28.86
C ARG A 435 14.13 -3.45 -29.46
N VAL A 436 14.94 -4.12 -28.65
CA VAL A 436 15.53 -5.41 -29.03
C VAL A 436 14.59 -6.56 -28.64
N ARG A 437 14.45 -7.53 -29.54
CA ARG A 437 13.77 -8.81 -29.32
C ARG A 437 14.78 -9.95 -29.49
N PRO A 438 14.88 -10.92 -28.56
CA PRO A 438 14.15 -11.02 -27.30
C PRO A 438 14.50 -9.87 -26.34
N GLN A 439 13.66 -9.63 -25.33
CA GLN A 439 13.87 -8.56 -24.36
C GLN A 439 15.21 -8.78 -23.62
N PRO A 440 16.05 -7.74 -23.47
CA PRO A 440 17.28 -7.81 -22.70
C PRO A 440 17.00 -7.84 -21.19
N ASP A 441 17.98 -8.31 -20.42
CA ASP A 441 17.89 -8.33 -18.96
C ASP A 441 18.24 -6.95 -18.38
N GLU A 442 19.12 -6.19 -19.06
CA GLU A 442 19.40 -4.77 -18.75
C GLU A 442 19.58 -3.97 -20.06
N ALA A 443 19.28 -2.68 -20.01
CA ALA A 443 19.54 -1.75 -21.10
C ALA A 443 20.16 -0.44 -20.58
N ARG A 444 21.04 0.15 -21.39
CA ARG A 444 21.69 1.43 -21.08
C ARG A 444 21.68 2.30 -22.31
N HIS A 445 21.36 3.57 -22.12
CA HIS A 445 21.29 4.54 -23.20
C HIS A 445 22.15 5.76 -22.88
N THR A 446 22.96 6.16 -23.86
CA THR A 446 23.79 7.36 -23.78
C THR A 446 23.54 8.21 -25.02
N TRP A 447 23.12 9.45 -24.77
CA TRP A 447 22.75 10.41 -25.81
C TRP A 447 23.82 11.49 -25.94
N ILE A 448 24.25 11.77 -27.17
CA ILE A 448 25.25 12.79 -27.48
C ILE A 448 24.62 13.72 -28.53
N ALA A 449 23.85 14.68 -28.05
CA ALA A 449 23.06 15.59 -28.88
C ALA A 449 23.91 16.35 -29.91
N ASP A 450 25.05 16.89 -29.50
CA ASP A 450 25.97 17.64 -30.38
C ASP A 450 26.50 16.80 -31.56
N ALA A 451 26.63 15.49 -31.37
CA ALA A 451 27.07 14.55 -32.39
C ALA A 451 25.91 13.93 -33.16
N LEU A 452 24.66 14.26 -32.82
CA LEU A 452 23.43 13.61 -33.28
C LEU A 452 23.56 12.08 -33.23
N ARG A 453 24.13 11.61 -32.10
CA ARG A 453 24.53 10.22 -31.91
C ARG A 453 23.96 9.68 -30.62
N ALA A 454 23.65 8.40 -30.66
CA ALA A 454 23.08 7.63 -29.61
C ALA A 454 23.84 6.31 -29.48
N ARG A 455 24.04 5.85 -28.25
CA ARG A 455 24.65 4.55 -27.95
C ARG A 455 23.74 3.79 -27.02
N HIS A 456 23.36 2.60 -27.41
CA HIS A 456 22.52 1.69 -26.64
C HIS A 456 23.32 0.42 -26.34
N GLU A 457 23.26 -0.04 -25.11
CA GLU A 457 23.88 -1.30 -24.70
C GLU A 457 22.78 -2.18 -24.12
N TYR A 458 22.51 -3.32 -24.77
CA TYR A 458 21.52 -4.29 -24.35
C TYR A 458 22.24 -5.54 -23.84
N ILE A 459 22.03 -5.87 -22.56
CA ILE A 459 22.78 -6.90 -21.85
C ILE A 459 21.89 -8.12 -21.65
N PHE A 460 22.45 -9.29 -21.94
CA PHE A 460 21.80 -10.60 -21.79
C PHE A 460 22.67 -11.51 -20.93
N HIS A 461 22.13 -11.94 -19.79
CA HIS A 461 22.81 -12.84 -18.85
C HIS A 461 22.85 -14.27 -19.40
N ASP A 462 21.87 -14.68 -20.21
CA ASP A 462 21.89 -15.93 -20.98
C ASP A 462 22.04 -15.66 -22.48
N ALA A 463 23.27 -15.75 -22.98
CA ALA A 463 23.57 -15.57 -24.40
C ALA A 463 22.88 -16.62 -25.30
N SER A 464 22.62 -17.84 -24.79
CA SER A 464 22.02 -18.93 -25.57
C SER A 464 20.59 -18.60 -25.97
N ARG A 465 19.84 -17.92 -25.08
CA ARG A 465 18.48 -17.41 -25.34
C ARG A 465 18.45 -16.52 -26.58
N VAL A 466 19.44 -15.64 -26.73
CA VAL A 466 19.52 -14.68 -27.83
C VAL A 466 19.92 -15.37 -29.13
N LEU A 467 20.95 -16.21 -29.09
CA LEU A 467 21.45 -16.90 -30.27
C LEU A 467 20.38 -17.78 -30.95
N LEU A 468 19.54 -18.44 -30.15
CA LEU A 468 18.46 -19.31 -30.65
C LEU A 468 17.25 -18.54 -31.19
N SER A 469 17.02 -17.31 -30.73
CA SER A 469 15.79 -16.55 -31.02
C SER A 469 15.88 -15.63 -32.23
N LYS A 470 17.05 -15.53 -32.89
CA LYS A 470 17.31 -14.66 -34.05
C LYS A 470 16.96 -13.19 -33.76
N PRO A 471 17.85 -12.46 -33.06
CA PRO A 471 17.49 -11.19 -32.48
C PRO A 471 17.12 -10.14 -33.54
N GLN A 472 16.20 -9.25 -33.18
CA GLN A 472 15.71 -8.18 -34.03
C GLN A 472 15.71 -6.85 -33.26
N LEU A 473 16.02 -5.76 -33.97
CA LEU A 473 15.89 -4.40 -33.49
C LEU A 473 14.66 -3.77 -34.14
N ASP A 474 13.61 -3.55 -33.37
CA ASP A 474 12.46 -2.75 -33.79
C ASP A 474 12.77 -1.27 -33.57
N VAL A 475 12.55 -0.45 -34.61
CA VAL A 475 12.77 1.00 -34.57
C VAL A 475 11.56 1.77 -35.08
N THR A 476 11.32 2.95 -34.51
CA THR A 476 10.30 3.91 -34.95
C THR A 476 10.65 5.33 -34.53
N THR A 477 10.03 6.33 -35.17
CA THR A 477 10.26 7.74 -34.83
C THR A 477 9.27 8.21 -33.77
N PHE A 478 9.68 9.18 -32.94
CA PHE A 478 8.77 9.77 -31.95
C PHE A 478 7.51 10.38 -32.60
N GLU A 479 7.63 11.04 -33.76
CA GLU A 479 6.49 11.58 -34.52
C GLU A 479 5.45 10.50 -34.86
N GLN A 480 5.90 9.27 -35.17
CA GLN A 480 5.01 8.15 -35.46
C GLN A 480 4.32 7.59 -34.20
N LEU A 481 4.91 7.83 -33.02
CA LEU A 481 4.36 7.44 -31.73
C LEU A 481 3.34 8.48 -31.22
N GLU A 482 3.64 9.77 -31.36
CA GLU A 482 2.85 10.88 -30.78
C GLU A 482 1.37 10.88 -31.22
N GLU A 483 1.05 10.40 -32.43
CA GLU A 483 -0.35 10.34 -32.91
C GLU A 483 -1.26 9.42 -32.09
N THR A 484 -0.70 8.41 -31.41
CA THR A 484 -1.48 7.35 -30.74
C THR A 484 -1.19 7.22 -29.25
N TRP A 485 -0.16 7.90 -28.77
CA TRP A 485 0.31 7.79 -27.39
C TRP A 485 -0.33 8.84 -26.50
N LEU A 486 -0.46 8.48 -25.23
CA LEU A 486 -1.00 9.32 -24.18
C LEU A 486 0.14 10.05 -23.47
N ASP A 487 -0.02 11.34 -23.18
CA ASP A 487 1.03 12.24 -22.67
C ASP A 487 0.71 12.75 -21.27
N SER A 488 1.67 12.64 -20.35
CA SER A 488 1.55 13.13 -18.96
C SER A 488 1.62 14.63 -18.82
N GLY A 489 2.14 15.33 -19.82
CA GLY A 489 2.68 16.66 -19.63
C GLY A 489 3.90 16.65 -18.69
N PRO A 490 4.48 17.82 -18.41
CA PRO A 490 5.63 17.94 -17.53
C PRO A 490 5.24 17.64 -16.07
N LEU A 491 5.97 16.72 -15.44
CA LEU A 491 5.84 16.33 -14.04
C LEU A 491 7.08 16.81 -13.28
N PRO A 492 6.93 17.67 -12.25
CA PRO A 492 8.06 18.09 -11.44
C PRO A 492 8.57 16.93 -10.58
N VAL A 493 9.89 16.81 -10.46
CA VAL A 493 10.55 15.80 -9.63
C VAL A 493 11.58 16.48 -8.74
N GLU A 494 11.51 16.20 -7.45
CA GLU A 494 12.52 16.61 -6.47
C GLU A 494 13.46 15.43 -6.20
N LEU A 495 14.77 15.68 -6.31
CA LEU A 495 15.76 14.65 -6.03
C LEU A 495 16.10 14.69 -4.53
N PRO A 496 16.18 13.55 -3.84
CA PRO A 496 16.61 13.55 -2.45
C PRO A 496 18.04 14.10 -2.33
N HIS A 497 18.26 14.98 -1.35
CA HIS A 497 19.61 15.35 -0.93
C HIS A 497 20.30 14.09 -0.39
N ARG A 498 21.55 13.89 -0.78
CA ARG A 498 22.33 12.71 -0.40
C ARG A 498 22.96 12.87 0.98
#